data_AF-A0A4U5JXP2-F1
#
_entry.id   AF-A0A4U5JXP2-F1
#
_cell.length_a   1.000
_cell.length_b   1.000
_cell.length_c   1.000
_cell.angle_alpha   90.00
_cell.angle_beta   90.00
_cell.angle_gamma   90.00
#
_symmetry.space_group_name_H-M   'P 1'
#
loop_
_entity.id
_entity.type
_entity.pdbx_description
1 polymer ?
#
loop_
_entity_poly.entity_id
_entity_poly.type
_entity_poly.pdbx_seq_one_letter_code
_entity_poly.pdbx_strand_id
1 'polypeptide(L)'
;MKGLVFAALLSALVLFPQTAPAQGAPAKPPYDAALAKRLGADKNGMRQYVLVILKTGPKRVPDGPERKAMFAGHFANMERLAKEGKLAVAGPFGEDPDGWRGLFVFAVSDIEEAKRLTATDPAIVEGEMVAEYHRWYGSAAVMVVPETHDRLAPASED
;
A
#
# COMPACT_ATOMS: atom_id res chain seq x y z
N MET A 1 22.74 48.30 72.81
CA MET A 1 23.97 47.52 72.50
C MET A 1 23.57 46.08 72.22
N LYS A 2 24.18 45.48 71.18
CA LYS A 2 24.04 44.11 70.65
C LYS A 2 22.92 43.91 69.63
N GLY A 3 23.30 44.14 68.37
CA GLY A 3 22.55 43.77 67.17
C GLY A 3 22.58 42.26 66.91
N LEU A 4 21.61 41.81 66.12
CA LEU A 4 21.55 40.46 65.58
C LEU A 4 21.47 40.59 64.06
N VAL A 5 22.57 40.28 63.39
CA VAL A 5 22.69 40.25 61.94
C VAL A 5 22.14 38.91 61.46
N PHE A 6 21.05 38.94 60.70
CA PHE A 6 20.55 37.76 59.99
C PHE A 6 21.45 37.52 58.76
N ALA A 7 22.31 36.51 58.83
CA ALA A 7 23.11 36.06 57.70
C ALA A 7 22.20 35.27 56.74
N ALA A 8 21.99 35.82 55.54
CA ALA A 8 21.32 35.13 54.45
C ALA A 8 22.22 34.00 53.90
N LEU A 9 21.83 32.75 54.10
CA LEU A 9 22.44 31.61 53.40
C LEU A 9 21.96 31.58 51.94
N LEU A 10 22.80 32.03 51.01
CA LEU A 10 22.66 31.69 49.60
C LEU A 10 22.98 30.20 49.43
N SER A 11 21.95 29.37 49.19
CA SER A 11 22.15 28.01 48.69
C SER A 11 22.46 28.09 47.20
N ALA A 12 23.73 27.87 46.84
CA ALA A 12 24.14 27.72 45.44
C ALA A 12 23.58 26.40 44.90
N LEU A 13 22.56 26.49 44.03
CA LEU A 13 22.00 25.35 43.33
C LEU A 13 23.01 24.90 42.26
N VAL A 14 23.78 23.85 42.56
CA VAL A 14 24.69 23.23 41.59
C VAL A 14 23.84 22.44 40.59
N LEU A 15 23.62 23.02 39.41
CA LEU A 15 23.03 22.32 38.27
C LEU A 15 24.04 21.27 37.77
N PHE A 16 23.84 20.02 38.17
CA PHE A 16 24.49 18.89 37.49
C PHE A 16 23.85 18.72 36.12
N PRO A 17 24.62 18.70 35.01
CA PRO A 17 24.08 18.40 33.70
C PRO A 17 23.55 16.96 33.71
N GLN A 18 22.23 16.80 33.60
CA GLN A 18 21.64 15.50 33.38
C GLN A 18 21.99 15.06 31.96
N THR A 19 22.94 14.12 31.85
CA THR A 19 23.14 13.37 30.62
C THR A 19 21.94 12.43 30.47
N ALA A 20 20.98 12.83 29.62
CA ALA A 20 19.92 11.92 29.22
C ALA A 20 20.56 10.65 28.64
N PRO A 21 20.15 9.44 29.04
CA PRO A 21 20.65 8.23 28.42
C PRO A 21 20.35 8.32 26.93
N ALA A 22 21.39 8.17 26.10
CA ALA A 22 21.23 8.02 24.67
C ALA A 22 20.31 6.82 24.44
N GLN A 23 19.05 7.07 24.10
CA GLN A 23 18.12 6.03 23.71
C GLN A 23 18.70 5.41 22.43
N GLY A 24 19.36 4.26 22.58
CA GLY A 24 19.87 3.49 21.46
C GLY A 24 18.72 3.24 20.49
N ALA A 25 18.96 3.50 19.19
CA ALA A 25 17.95 3.27 18.17
C ALA A 25 17.38 1.85 18.31
N PRO A 26 16.05 1.67 18.21
CA PRO A 26 15.46 0.35 18.35
C PRO A 26 16.10 -0.63 17.37
N ALA A 27 16.55 -1.78 17.89
CA ALA A 27 17.14 -2.82 17.07
C ALA A 27 16.13 -3.28 16.01
N LYS A 28 16.57 -3.41 14.75
CA LYS A 28 15.71 -3.93 13.68
C LYS A 28 15.22 -5.34 14.06
N PRO A 29 13.96 -5.69 13.75
CA PRO A 29 13.49 -7.06 13.90
C PRO A 29 14.43 -8.05 13.19
N PRO A 30 14.58 -9.29 13.70
CA PRO A 30 15.41 -10.30 13.05
C PRO A 30 14.88 -10.60 11.63
N TYR A 31 15.80 -10.91 10.72
CA TYR A 31 15.47 -11.26 9.35
C TYR A 31 14.69 -12.58 9.28
N ASP A 32 13.53 -12.57 8.61
CA ASP A 32 12.73 -13.76 8.33
C ASP A 32 12.94 -14.21 6.87
N ALA A 33 13.80 -15.22 6.69
CA ALA A 33 14.13 -15.76 5.38
C ALA A 33 12.94 -16.48 4.71
N ALA A 34 12.08 -17.14 5.48
CA ALA A 34 10.94 -17.87 4.96
C ALA A 34 9.88 -16.90 4.42
N LEU A 35 9.62 -15.83 5.17
CA LEU A 35 8.73 -14.75 4.75
C LEU A 35 9.29 -14.03 3.52
N ALA A 36 10.57 -13.66 3.53
CA ALA A 36 11.22 -13.02 2.39
C ALA A 36 11.06 -13.85 1.11
N LYS A 37 11.30 -15.17 1.18
CA LYS A 37 11.09 -16.08 0.06
C LYS A 37 9.63 -16.14 -0.37
N ARG A 38 8.68 -16.29 0.57
CA ARG A 38 7.24 -16.37 0.27
C ARG A 38 6.74 -15.13 -0.46
N LEU A 39 7.19 -13.94 -0.05
CA LEU A 39 6.75 -12.67 -0.63
C LEU A 39 7.53 -12.27 -1.89
N GLY A 40 8.54 -13.05 -2.28
CA GLY A 40 9.38 -12.75 -3.45
C GLY A 40 10.31 -11.55 -3.24
N ALA A 41 10.79 -11.38 -2.01
CA ALA A 41 11.71 -10.32 -1.65
C ALA A 41 13.12 -10.58 -2.18
N ASP A 42 13.77 -9.54 -2.69
CA ASP A 42 15.19 -9.51 -2.94
C ASP A 42 15.99 -9.26 -1.66
N LYS A 43 17.32 -9.08 -1.80
CA LYS A 43 18.23 -8.81 -0.68
C LYS A 43 17.89 -7.57 0.15
N ASN A 44 17.08 -6.65 -0.38
CA ASN A 44 16.67 -5.42 0.27
C ASN A 44 15.28 -5.52 0.91
N GLY A 45 14.59 -6.67 0.81
CA GLY A 45 13.19 -6.78 1.22
C GLY A 45 12.20 -6.28 0.17
N MET A 46 12.64 -6.09 -1.07
CA MET A 46 11.90 -5.41 -2.13
C MET A 46 11.55 -6.35 -3.27
N ARG A 47 10.60 -5.95 -4.12
CA ARG A 47 10.10 -6.73 -5.26
C ARG A 47 9.80 -5.82 -6.45
N GLN A 48 9.96 -6.36 -7.66
CA GLN A 48 9.50 -5.73 -8.89
C GLN A 48 8.00 -6.00 -9.09
N TYR A 49 7.29 -4.94 -9.46
CA TYR A 49 5.87 -4.90 -9.75
C TYR A 49 5.62 -4.13 -11.03
N VAL A 50 4.38 -4.18 -11.51
CA VAL A 50 3.85 -3.21 -12.47
C VAL A 50 2.66 -2.50 -11.83
N LEU A 51 2.80 -1.20 -11.64
CA LEU A 51 1.71 -0.30 -11.32
C LEU A 51 0.92 -0.02 -12.59
N VAL A 52 -0.40 -0.19 -12.51
CA VAL A 52 -1.33 0.13 -13.57
C VAL A 52 -2.25 1.22 -13.09
N ILE A 53 -2.34 2.31 -13.83
CA ILE A 53 -3.32 3.38 -13.60
C ILE A 53 -4.47 3.17 -14.59
N LEU A 54 -5.67 2.99 -14.05
CA LEU A 54 -6.91 2.88 -14.81
C LEU A 54 -7.51 4.26 -14.99
N LYS A 55 -7.75 4.65 -16.23
CA LYS A 55 -8.34 5.94 -16.60
C LYS A 55 -9.66 5.73 -17.32
N THR A 56 -10.47 6.77 -17.37
CA THR A 56 -11.68 6.78 -18.21
C THR A 56 -11.31 6.52 -19.67
N GLY A 57 -11.94 5.51 -20.27
CA GLY A 57 -11.74 5.15 -21.66
C GLY A 57 -12.67 5.93 -22.61
N PRO A 58 -12.43 5.85 -23.92
CA PRO A 58 -13.19 6.60 -24.92
C PRO A 58 -14.60 6.03 -25.17
N LYS A 59 -14.88 4.80 -24.75
CA LYS A 59 -16.15 4.10 -25.00
C LYS A 59 -16.88 3.87 -23.67
N ARG A 60 -17.57 4.90 -23.20
CA ARG A 60 -18.46 4.77 -22.04
C ARG A 60 -19.59 3.79 -22.35
N VAL A 61 -19.74 2.76 -21.55
CA VAL A 61 -20.89 1.85 -21.58
C VAL A 61 -22.09 2.54 -20.92
N PRO A 62 -23.25 2.67 -21.59
CA PRO A 62 -24.44 3.29 -21.02
C PRO A 62 -24.91 2.63 -19.72
N ASP A 63 -25.56 3.41 -18.86
CA ASP A 63 -26.10 2.88 -17.62
C ASP A 63 -27.19 1.83 -17.90
N GLY A 64 -27.12 0.68 -17.22
CA GLY A 64 -28.04 -0.43 -17.46
C GLY A 64 -27.47 -1.79 -17.07
N PRO A 65 -28.18 -2.89 -17.41
CA PRO A 65 -27.78 -4.25 -17.08
C PRO A 65 -26.40 -4.63 -17.61
N GLU A 66 -26.04 -4.20 -18.81
CA GLU A 66 -24.75 -4.48 -19.44
C GLU A 66 -23.59 -3.87 -18.66
N ARG A 67 -23.71 -2.59 -18.27
CA ARG A 67 -22.72 -1.91 -17.42
C ARG A 67 -22.57 -2.59 -16.07
N LYS A 68 -23.69 -2.99 -15.44
CA LYS A 68 -23.66 -3.73 -14.18
C LYS A 68 -22.94 -5.07 -14.32
N ALA A 69 -23.22 -5.82 -15.39
CA ALA A 69 -22.57 -7.10 -15.67
C ALA A 69 -21.06 -6.93 -15.93
N MET A 70 -20.68 -5.90 -16.69
CA MET A 70 -19.28 -5.56 -16.95
C MET A 70 -18.52 -5.27 -15.64
N PHE A 71 -19.06 -4.43 -14.74
CA PHE A 71 -18.37 -4.15 -13.47
C PHE A 71 -18.39 -5.34 -12.51
N ALA A 72 -19.43 -6.18 -12.51
CA ALA A 72 -19.40 -7.44 -11.76
C ALA A 72 -18.25 -8.34 -12.25
N GLY A 73 -18.07 -8.43 -13.58
CA GLY A 73 -16.94 -9.15 -14.17
C GLY A 73 -15.58 -8.51 -13.86
N HIS A 74 -15.49 -7.18 -13.83
CA HIS A 74 -14.30 -6.46 -13.39
C HIS A 74 -13.88 -6.86 -11.97
N PHE A 75 -14.81 -6.82 -11.01
CA PHE A 75 -14.52 -7.21 -9.62
C PHE A 75 -14.17 -8.69 -9.47
N ALA A 76 -14.90 -9.58 -10.16
CA ALA A 76 -14.60 -11.01 -10.17
C ALA A 76 -13.20 -11.31 -10.77
N ASN A 77 -12.79 -10.55 -11.79
CA ASN A 77 -11.46 -10.65 -12.36
C ASN A 77 -10.37 -10.23 -11.35
N MET A 78 -10.58 -9.15 -10.60
CA MET A 78 -9.66 -8.73 -9.53
C MET A 78 -9.52 -9.82 -8.45
N GLU A 79 -10.65 -10.38 -7.99
CA GLU A 79 -10.65 -11.43 -6.98
C GLU A 79 -9.88 -12.66 -7.45
N ARG A 80 -10.11 -13.11 -8.69
CA ARG A 80 -9.37 -14.21 -9.30
C ARG A 80 -7.87 -13.92 -9.34
N LEU A 81 -7.47 -12.73 -9.81
CA LEU A 81 -6.06 -12.34 -9.94
C LEU A 81 -5.37 -12.19 -8.57
N ALA A 82 -6.10 -11.76 -7.54
CA ALA A 82 -5.59 -11.71 -6.18
C ALA A 82 -5.35 -13.13 -5.62
N LYS A 83 -6.30 -14.06 -5.82
CA LYS A 83 -6.15 -15.48 -5.43
C LYS A 83 -5.01 -16.19 -6.15
N GLU A 84 -4.75 -15.83 -7.41
CA GLU A 84 -3.60 -16.33 -8.18
C GLU A 84 -2.26 -15.72 -7.73
N GLY A 85 -2.26 -14.79 -6.76
CA GLY A 85 -1.06 -14.09 -6.29
C GLY A 85 -0.47 -13.12 -7.33
N LYS A 86 -1.26 -12.74 -8.34
CA LYS A 86 -0.86 -11.84 -9.42
C LYS A 86 -1.20 -10.39 -9.10
N LEU A 87 -2.33 -10.12 -8.46
CA LEU A 87 -2.76 -8.78 -8.06
C LEU A 87 -2.50 -8.56 -6.57
N ALA A 88 -1.59 -7.66 -6.24
CA ALA A 88 -1.21 -7.37 -4.86
C ALA A 88 -2.07 -6.27 -4.24
N VAL A 89 -2.48 -5.28 -5.04
CA VAL A 89 -3.34 -4.17 -4.61
C VAL A 89 -4.27 -3.81 -5.77
N ALA A 90 -5.53 -3.55 -5.44
CA ALA A 90 -6.48 -2.89 -6.33
C ALA A 90 -7.35 -1.91 -5.53
N GLY A 91 -7.75 -0.81 -6.15
CA GLY A 91 -8.66 0.13 -5.52
C GLY A 91 -8.94 1.36 -6.37
N PRO A 92 -10.05 2.07 -6.08
CA PRO A 92 -10.37 3.33 -6.73
C PRO A 92 -9.47 4.46 -6.22
N PHE A 93 -9.28 5.48 -7.04
CA PHE A 93 -8.83 6.79 -6.55
C PHE A 93 -10.01 7.52 -5.89
N GLY A 94 -9.73 8.39 -4.92
CA GLY A 94 -10.74 9.17 -4.20
C GLY A 94 -11.26 10.35 -5.02
N GLU A 95 -10.65 11.51 -4.84
CA GLU A 95 -10.87 12.68 -5.70
C GLU A 95 -9.83 12.66 -6.84
N ASP A 96 -10.31 12.87 -8.05
CA ASP A 96 -9.59 12.60 -9.29
C ASP A 96 -8.99 13.88 -9.89
N PRO A 97 -7.65 14.02 -9.93
CA PRO A 97 -7.04 15.16 -10.59
C PRO A 97 -7.01 15.08 -12.12
N ASP A 98 -7.15 13.89 -12.75
CA ASP A 98 -6.77 13.65 -14.16
C ASP A 98 -7.57 12.52 -14.91
N GLY A 99 -8.80 12.21 -14.53
CA GLY A 99 -9.59 11.13 -15.14
C GLY A 99 -9.25 9.72 -14.63
N TRP A 100 -8.51 9.62 -13.52
CA TRP A 100 -8.05 8.40 -12.87
C TRP A 100 -9.18 7.76 -12.06
N ARG A 101 -9.47 6.51 -12.41
CA ARG A 101 -10.56 5.76 -11.80
C ARG A 101 -10.07 4.82 -10.71
N GLY A 102 -8.93 4.19 -10.92
CA GLY A 102 -8.36 3.25 -9.97
C GLY A 102 -6.97 2.81 -10.37
N LEU A 103 -6.41 1.90 -9.59
CA LEU A 103 -5.10 1.34 -9.82
C LEU A 103 -5.07 -0.17 -9.59
N PHE A 104 -4.11 -0.82 -10.24
CA PHE A 104 -3.65 -2.16 -9.90
C PHE A 104 -2.16 -2.15 -9.59
N VAL A 105 -1.73 -3.01 -8.67
CA VAL A 105 -0.32 -3.35 -8.47
C VAL A 105 -0.16 -4.84 -8.75
N PHE A 106 0.38 -5.18 -9.91
CA PHE A 106 0.65 -6.56 -10.28
C PHE A 106 2.02 -7.03 -9.79
N ALA A 107 2.05 -8.23 -9.21
CA ALA A 107 3.22 -8.91 -8.68
C ALA A 107 4.10 -9.56 -9.78
N VAL A 108 4.29 -8.85 -10.89
CA VAL A 108 5.02 -9.27 -12.09
C VAL A 108 6.14 -8.26 -12.39
N SER A 109 7.21 -8.70 -13.05
CA SER A 109 8.35 -7.84 -13.38
C SER A 109 8.29 -7.23 -14.79
N ASP A 110 7.30 -7.64 -15.59
CA ASP A 110 7.20 -7.32 -17.02
C ASP A 110 5.87 -6.64 -17.37
N ILE A 111 5.95 -5.59 -18.18
CA ILE A 111 4.80 -4.83 -18.63
C ILE A 111 3.92 -5.67 -19.56
N GLU A 112 4.50 -6.54 -20.39
CA GLU A 112 3.69 -7.37 -21.29
C GLU A 112 2.89 -8.42 -20.53
N GLU A 113 3.42 -8.98 -19.44
CA GLU A 113 2.62 -9.80 -18.52
C GLU A 113 1.48 -8.99 -17.89
N ALA A 114 1.76 -7.78 -17.38
CA ALA A 114 0.72 -6.93 -16.82
C ALA A 114 -0.38 -6.59 -17.85
N LYS A 115 -0.03 -6.28 -19.10
CA LYS A 115 -1.00 -6.06 -20.19
C LYS A 115 -1.89 -7.28 -20.43
N ARG A 116 -1.33 -8.49 -20.42
CA ARG A 116 -2.12 -9.72 -20.58
C ARG A 116 -3.10 -9.92 -19.43
N LEU A 117 -2.68 -9.62 -18.20
CA LEU A 117 -3.56 -9.70 -17.01
C LEU A 117 -4.66 -8.62 -17.06
N THR A 118 -4.32 -7.39 -17.42
CA THR A 118 -5.29 -6.30 -17.55
C THR A 118 -6.29 -6.55 -18.70
N ALA A 119 -5.86 -7.21 -19.78
CA ALA A 119 -6.73 -7.53 -20.92
C ALA A 119 -7.83 -8.55 -20.61
N THR A 120 -7.81 -9.20 -19.44
CA THR A 120 -8.90 -10.09 -19.00
C THR A 120 -10.03 -9.35 -18.27
N ASP A 121 -9.90 -8.03 -18.07
CA ASP A 121 -10.88 -7.18 -17.40
C ASP A 121 -11.95 -6.70 -18.39
N PRO A 122 -13.24 -7.02 -18.19
CA PRO A 122 -14.32 -6.57 -19.07
C PRO A 122 -14.39 -5.05 -19.24
N ALA A 123 -14.04 -4.27 -18.22
CA ALA A 123 -14.06 -2.81 -18.33
C ALA A 123 -12.93 -2.28 -19.24
N ILE A 124 -11.83 -3.03 -19.38
CA ILE A 124 -10.77 -2.74 -20.35
C ILE A 124 -11.19 -3.20 -21.75
N VAL A 125 -11.74 -4.41 -21.86
CA VAL A 125 -12.19 -4.99 -23.14
C VAL A 125 -13.25 -4.11 -23.81
N GLU A 126 -14.21 -3.60 -23.04
CA GLU A 126 -15.29 -2.76 -23.56
C GLU A 126 -14.85 -1.32 -23.87
N GLY A 127 -13.63 -0.92 -23.49
CA GLY A 127 -13.10 0.44 -23.66
C GLY A 127 -13.71 1.46 -22.69
N GLU A 128 -14.40 1.00 -21.65
CA GLU A 128 -14.90 1.82 -20.54
C GLU A 128 -13.73 2.42 -19.73
N MET A 129 -12.65 1.65 -19.63
CA MET A 129 -11.38 2.06 -19.04
C MET A 129 -10.22 1.80 -19.98
N VAL A 130 -9.17 2.59 -19.82
CA VAL A 130 -7.86 2.36 -20.44
C VAL A 130 -6.80 2.31 -19.35
N ALA A 131 -5.68 1.65 -19.65
CA ALA A 131 -4.63 1.37 -18.67
C ALA A 131 -3.28 1.97 -19.07
N GLU A 132 -2.63 2.63 -18.13
CA GLU A 132 -1.23 3.06 -18.23
C GLU A 132 -0.36 2.18 -17.33
N TYR A 133 0.83 1.81 -17.79
CA TYR A 133 1.66 0.78 -17.16
C TYR A 133 3.03 1.33 -16.78
N HIS A 134 3.42 1.12 -15.53
CA HIS A 134 4.66 1.64 -14.98
C HIS A 134 5.37 0.54 -14.19
N ARG A 135 6.65 0.29 -14.48
CA ARG A 135 7.47 -0.56 -13.61
C ARG A 135 7.58 0.12 -12.25
N TRP A 136 7.33 -0.64 -11.21
CA TRP A 136 7.41 -0.15 -9.84
C TRP A 136 8.24 -1.11 -8.99
N TYR A 137 9.21 -0.57 -8.27
CA TYR A 137 10.03 -1.31 -7.32
C TYR A 137 9.63 -0.89 -5.92
N GLY A 138 9.06 -1.82 -5.16
CA GLY A 138 8.41 -1.54 -3.88
C GLY A 138 8.69 -2.64 -2.87
N SER A 139 8.20 -2.46 -1.65
CA SER A 139 8.35 -3.46 -0.58
C SER A 139 7.70 -4.79 -0.99
N ALA A 140 8.36 -5.91 -0.71
CA ALA A 140 7.75 -7.23 -0.88
C ALA A 140 6.55 -7.43 0.06
N ALA A 141 6.47 -6.66 1.15
CA ALA A 141 5.36 -6.70 2.11
C ALA A 141 4.00 -6.35 1.48
N VAL A 142 3.98 -5.69 0.31
CA VAL A 142 2.74 -5.42 -0.44
C VAL A 142 1.99 -6.72 -0.77
N MET A 143 2.71 -7.83 -0.93
CA MET A 143 2.09 -9.15 -1.15
C MET A 143 1.28 -9.69 0.03
N VAL A 144 1.38 -9.07 1.21
CA VAL A 144 0.58 -9.43 2.40
C VAL A 144 -0.79 -8.74 2.39
N VAL A 145 -0.98 -7.71 1.55
CA VAL A 145 -2.22 -6.92 1.50
C VAL A 145 -3.45 -7.78 1.22
N PRO A 146 -3.47 -8.69 0.22
CA PRO A 146 -4.67 -9.51 -0.05
C PRO A 146 -5.07 -10.38 1.16
N GLU A 147 -4.10 -11.10 1.74
CA GLU A 147 -4.32 -11.93 2.94
C GLU A 147 -4.84 -11.10 4.13
N THR A 148 -4.35 -9.87 4.26
CA THR A 148 -4.77 -8.97 5.33
C THR A 148 -6.16 -8.38 5.05
N HIS A 149 -6.46 -8.05 3.80
CA HIS A 149 -7.75 -7.54 3.37
C HIS A 149 -8.89 -8.49 3.74
N ASP A 150 -8.73 -9.79 3.48
CA ASP A 150 -9.72 -10.82 3.83
C ASP A 150 -10.04 -10.87 5.33
N ARG A 151 -9.09 -10.44 6.17
CA ARG A 151 -9.26 -10.37 7.64
C ARG A 151 -9.87 -9.05 8.12
N LEU A 152 -9.84 -8.02 7.28
CA LEU A 152 -10.40 -6.69 7.56
C LEU A 152 -11.83 -6.56 7.03
N ALA A 153 -12.15 -7.27 5.95
CA ALA A 153 -13.48 -7.27 5.38
C ALA A 153 -14.48 -7.88 6.38
N PRO A 154 -15.58 -7.18 6.72
CA PRO A 154 -16.65 -7.80 7.48
C PRO A 154 -17.20 -8.99 6.67
N ALA A 155 -17.66 -10.04 7.36
CA ALA A 155 -18.38 -11.13 6.70
C ALA A 155 -19.57 -10.53 5.94
N SER A 156 -19.79 -10.96 4.70
CA SER A 156 -21.02 -10.60 3.99
C SER A 156 -22.20 -11.14 4.80
N GLU A 157 -23.07 -10.24 5.25
CA GLU A 157 -24.41 -10.64 5.67
C GLU A 157 -25.16 -10.96 4.37
N ASP A 158 -25.26 -12.25 4.05
CA ASP A 158 -26.11 -12.76 2.97
C ASP A 158 -27.60 -12.47 3.25
#